data_AF-A0A668AXX0-F1
#
_entry.id   AF-A0A668AXX0-F1
#
_cell.length_a   1.000
_cell.length_b   1.000
_cell.length_c   1.000
_cell.angle_alpha   90.00
_cell.angle_beta   90.00
_cell.angle_gamma   90.00
#
_symmetry.space_group_name_H-M   'P 1'
#
loop_
_entity.id
_entity.type
_entity.pdbx_description
1 polymer ?
#
loop_
_entity_poly.entity_id
_entity_poly.type
_entity_poly.pdbx_seq_one_letter_code
_entity_poly.pdbx_strand_id
1 'polypeptide(L)'
;VATNCALLLAAVLAIGWYIRDSLKVDDFNQKHVLITGCDSGFGNLLAKQLDRRGFAVIAACLTEKGASDLASAASPRLKTLLLNVTDSESIKRAVEFVSAEVGERAQNFSMGILCSSDLSKVTNCMQHALTARYPRTRYAAGWDAKLLWIPLSYLPSFIQDFFHRLIFPAPKMKRCVE
;
A
#
# COMPACT_ATOMS: atom_id res chain seq x y z
N VAL A 1 -10.84 -29.11 33.56
CA VAL A 1 -9.47 -28.53 33.54
C VAL A 1 -9.05 -28.14 32.12
N ALA A 2 -9.16 -29.03 31.14
CA ALA A 2 -8.77 -28.74 29.74
C ALA A 2 -9.54 -27.56 29.09
N THR A 3 -10.83 -27.38 29.40
CA THR A 3 -11.66 -26.27 28.88
C THR A 3 -11.22 -24.89 29.40
N ASN A 4 -10.81 -24.81 30.66
CA ASN A 4 -10.30 -23.56 31.24
C ASN A 4 -8.92 -23.19 30.67
N CYS A 5 -8.06 -24.19 30.38
CA CYS A 5 -6.79 -23.95 29.72
C CYS A 5 -6.98 -23.43 28.28
N ALA A 6 -7.93 -23.98 27.52
CA ALA A 6 -8.23 -23.53 26.16
C ALA A 6 -8.77 -22.08 26.13
N LEU A 7 -9.66 -21.72 27.06
CA LEU A 7 -10.19 -20.36 27.19
C LEU A 7 -9.11 -19.34 27.60
N LEU A 8 -8.23 -19.70 28.53
CA LEU A 8 -7.08 -18.85 28.92
C LEU A 8 -6.13 -18.63 27.74
N LEU A 9 -5.83 -19.68 26.97
CA LEU A 9 -4.95 -19.57 25.81
C LEU A 9 -5.56 -18.71 24.71
N ALA A 10 -6.86 -18.87 24.44
CA ALA A 10 -7.60 -18.02 23.51
C ALA A 10 -7.65 -16.55 23.96
N ALA A 11 -7.85 -16.29 25.25
CA ALA A 11 -7.84 -14.94 25.82
C ALA A 11 -6.45 -14.30 25.71
N VAL A 12 -5.37 -15.03 26.01
CA VAL A 12 -3.99 -14.54 25.86
C VAL A 12 -3.67 -14.25 24.40
N LEU A 13 -4.12 -15.09 23.46
CA LEU A 13 -3.97 -14.85 22.03
C LEU A 13 -4.77 -13.63 21.56
N ALA A 14 -6.01 -13.45 22.05
CA ALA A 14 -6.85 -12.31 21.71
C ALA A 14 -6.29 -10.99 22.29
N ILE A 15 -5.81 -11.01 23.53
CA ILE A 15 -5.15 -9.87 24.16
C ILE A 15 -3.82 -9.56 23.45
N GLY A 16 -3.03 -10.58 23.12
CA GLY A 16 -1.80 -10.41 22.34
C GLY A 16 -2.06 -9.84 20.94
N TRP A 17 -3.14 -10.28 20.29
CA TRP A 17 -3.59 -9.72 19.00
C TRP A 17 -4.05 -8.27 19.15
N TYR A 18 -4.83 -7.94 20.18
CA TYR A 18 -5.29 -6.57 20.47
C TYR A 18 -4.14 -5.61 20.78
N ILE A 19 -3.17 -6.04 21.61
CA ILE A 19 -1.98 -5.26 21.92
C ILE A 19 -1.14 -5.07 20.66
N ARG A 20 -0.95 -6.11 19.84
CA ARG A 20 -0.20 -6.03 18.58
C ARG A 20 -0.87 -5.08 17.58
N ASP A 21 -2.18 -5.18 17.39
CA ASP A 21 -2.95 -4.32 16.47
C ASP A 21 -2.93 -2.85 16.92
N SER A 22 -2.77 -2.63 18.22
CA SER A 22 -2.60 -1.29 18.80
C SER A 22 -1.21 -0.69 18.60
N LEU A 23 -0.21 -1.48 18.17
CA LEU A 23 1.13 -0.99 17.84
C LEU A 23 1.08 -0.21 16.52
N LYS A 24 0.96 1.11 16.63
CA LYS A 24 1.10 2.01 15.50
C LYS A 24 2.58 2.24 15.22
N VAL A 25 2.92 2.39 13.95
CA VAL A 25 4.30 2.68 13.58
C VAL A 25 4.63 4.11 13.97
N ASP A 26 5.55 4.30 14.90
CA ASP A 26 6.08 5.62 15.22
C ASP A 26 7.10 6.10 14.16
N ASP A 27 7.32 7.41 14.08
CA ASP A 27 8.18 8.09 13.10
C ASP A 27 7.77 7.94 11.61
N PHE A 28 6.70 8.63 11.23
CA PHE A 28 6.23 8.72 9.83
C PHE A 28 7.03 9.69 8.97
N ASN A 29 7.91 10.51 9.57
CA ASN A 29 8.59 11.60 8.87
C ASN A 29 9.54 11.12 7.76
N GLN A 30 9.93 9.85 7.78
CA GLN A 30 10.81 9.24 6.78
C GLN A 30 10.06 8.39 5.74
N LYS A 31 8.71 8.40 5.76
CA LYS A 31 7.88 7.60 4.86
C LYS A 31 7.12 8.49 3.90
N HIS A 32 7.24 8.17 2.62
CA HIS A 32 6.50 8.83 1.55
C HIS A 32 5.27 8.00 1.18
N VAL A 33 4.13 8.67 0.98
CA VAL A 33 2.87 8.06 0.52
C VAL A 33 2.47 8.72 -0.79
N LEU A 34 2.40 7.92 -1.86
CA LEU A 34 1.85 8.35 -3.14
C LEU A 34 0.36 8.01 -3.20
N ILE A 35 -0.49 8.99 -3.47
CA ILE A 35 -1.93 8.80 -3.64
C ILE A 35 -2.34 9.29 -5.03
N THR A 36 -2.87 8.40 -5.86
CA THR A 36 -3.43 8.75 -7.17
C THR A 36 -4.91 9.09 -7.04
N GLY A 37 -5.37 10.15 -7.74
CA GLY A 37 -6.78 10.57 -7.74
C GLY A 37 -7.13 11.47 -6.55
N CYS A 38 -6.35 12.53 -6.34
CA CYS A 38 -6.53 13.45 -5.22
C CYS A 38 -7.36 14.70 -5.54
N ASP A 39 -7.96 14.80 -6.74
CA ASP A 39 -8.74 15.97 -7.14
C ASP A 39 -9.95 16.20 -6.22
N SER A 40 -10.66 15.14 -5.82
CA SER A 40 -11.84 15.23 -4.97
C SER A 40 -12.12 13.93 -4.19
N GLY A 41 -13.14 13.95 -3.33
CA GLY A 41 -13.63 12.77 -2.62
C GLY A 41 -12.64 12.20 -1.61
N PHE A 42 -12.59 10.85 -1.52
CA PHE A 42 -11.82 10.14 -0.51
C PHE A 42 -10.31 10.36 -0.64
N GLY A 43 -9.76 10.43 -1.85
CA GLY A 43 -8.32 10.66 -2.07
C GLY A 43 -7.88 12.01 -1.54
N ASN A 44 -8.67 13.06 -1.81
CA ASN A 44 -8.41 14.41 -1.30
C ASN A 44 -8.47 14.47 0.25
N LEU A 45 -9.49 13.86 0.84
CA LEU A 45 -9.64 13.79 2.29
C LEU A 45 -8.50 13.02 2.95
N LEU A 46 -8.11 11.88 2.38
CA LEU A 46 -7.02 11.06 2.87
C LEU A 46 -5.69 11.82 2.80
N ALA A 47 -5.41 12.48 1.68
CA ALA A 47 -4.19 13.28 1.51
C ALA A 47 -4.06 14.35 2.60
N LYS A 48 -5.16 15.08 2.88
CA LYS A 48 -5.22 16.07 3.97
C LYS A 48 -5.06 15.44 5.36
N GLN A 49 -5.67 14.28 5.60
CA GLN A 49 -5.56 13.58 6.88
C GLN A 49 -4.13 13.08 7.14
N LEU A 50 -3.46 12.54 6.13
CA LEU A 50 -2.08 12.05 6.25
C LEU A 50 -1.10 13.21 6.42
N ASP A 51 -1.31 14.32 5.70
CA ASP A 51 -0.50 15.53 5.87
C ASP A 51 -0.58 16.07 7.30
N ARG A 52 -1.79 16.15 7.87
CA ARG A 52 -2.01 16.55 9.28
C ARG A 52 -1.38 15.58 10.28
N ARG A 53 -1.29 14.29 9.95
CA ARG A 53 -0.62 13.27 10.77
C ARG A 53 0.90 13.26 10.61
N GLY A 54 1.44 14.06 9.69
CA GLY A 54 2.87 14.26 9.53
C GLY A 54 3.56 13.39 8.49
N PHE A 55 2.80 12.71 7.62
CA PHE A 55 3.37 11.97 6.51
C PHE A 55 3.86 12.90 5.40
N ALA A 56 4.92 12.50 4.69
CA ALA A 56 5.26 13.12 3.41
C ALA A 56 4.34 12.53 2.33
N VAL A 57 3.43 13.35 1.80
CA VAL A 57 2.40 12.88 0.86
C VAL A 57 2.68 13.44 -0.53
N ILE A 58 2.74 12.56 -1.52
CA ILE A 58 2.75 12.93 -2.94
C ILE A 58 1.33 12.70 -3.46
N ALA A 59 0.60 13.77 -3.71
CA ALA A 59 -0.79 13.71 -4.16
C ALA A 59 -0.84 13.89 -5.68
N ALA A 60 -1.20 12.83 -6.40
CA ALA A 60 -1.41 12.85 -7.83
C ALA A 60 -2.85 13.26 -8.17
N CYS A 61 -2.98 14.38 -8.89
CA CYS A 61 -4.24 14.95 -9.36
C CYS A 61 -4.29 14.89 -10.89
N LEU A 62 -5.48 14.69 -11.46
CA LEU A 62 -5.70 14.75 -12.90
C LEU A 62 -5.80 16.20 -13.39
N THR A 63 -6.27 17.12 -12.54
CA THR A 63 -6.54 18.52 -12.90
C THR A 63 -5.63 19.50 -12.15
N GLU A 64 -5.25 20.59 -12.81
CA GLU A 64 -4.46 21.66 -12.18
C GLU A 64 -5.24 22.35 -11.05
N LYS A 65 -6.56 22.50 -11.23
CA LYS A 65 -7.43 23.05 -10.19
C LYS A 65 -7.41 22.19 -8.93
N GLY A 66 -7.60 20.86 -9.07
CA GLY A 66 -7.54 19.94 -7.94
C GLY A 66 -6.19 19.92 -7.25
N ALA A 67 -5.09 20.03 -8.02
CA ALA A 67 -3.74 20.17 -7.47
C ALA A 67 -3.58 21.49 -6.68
N SER A 68 -3.94 22.63 -7.26
CA SER A 68 -3.82 23.95 -6.61
C SER A 68 -4.69 24.07 -5.36
N ASP A 69 -5.93 23.59 -5.42
CA ASP A 69 -6.87 23.59 -4.29
C ASP A 69 -6.35 22.70 -3.14
N LEU A 70 -5.69 21.58 -3.46
CA LEU A 70 -5.08 20.73 -2.44
C LEU A 70 -3.79 21.33 -1.88
N ALA A 71 -2.94 21.91 -2.73
CA ALA A 71 -1.68 22.53 -2.33
C ALA A 71 -1.91 23.74 -1.40
N SER A 72 -2.92 24.56 -1.67
CA SER A 72 -3.28 25.71 -0.83
C SER A 72 -3.80 25.31 0.55
N ALA A 73 -4.38 24.11 0.68
CA ALA A 73 -4.93 23.60 1.93
C ALA A 73 -3.97 22.70 2.73
N ALA A 74 -2.74 22.49 2.24
CA ALA A 74 -1.81 21.51 2.78
C ALA A 74 -0.50 22.11 3.31
N SER A 75 0.24 21.32 4.08
CA SER A 75 1.55 21.68 4.60
C SER A 75 2.66 21.56 3.52
N PRO A 76 3.87 22.12 3.73
CA PRO A 76 4.98 22.01 2.77
C PRO A 76 5.47 20.58 2.52
N ARG A 77 5.01 19.61 3.31
CA ARG A 77 5.33 18.18 3.15
C ARG A 77 4.41 17.48 2.14
N LEU A 78 3.26 18.07 1.81
CA LEU A 78 2.39 17.56 0.76
C LEU A 78 2.80 18.19 -0.56
N LYS A 79 3.22 17.34 -1.50
CA LYS A 79 3.59 17.75 -2.86
C LYS A 79 2.52 17.27 -3.82
N THR A 80 2.00 18.17 -4.63
CA THR A 80 1.01 17.84 -5.67
C THR A 80 1.71 17.56 -6.99
N LEU A 81 1.24 16.54 -7.71
CA LEU A 81 1.76 16.10 -8.99
C LEU A 81 0.60 15.97 -9.98
N LEU A 82 0.76 16.51 -11.18
CA LEU A 82 -0.21 16.30 -12.24
C LEU A 82 0.04 14.94 -12.89
N LEU A 83 -0.94 14.03 -12.81
CA LEU A 83 -0.84 12.68 -13.36
C LEU A 83 -2.12 12.30 -14.10
N ASN A 84 -1.97 12.04 -15.39
CA ASN A 84 -2.96 11.33 -16.17
C ASN A 84 -2.55 9.87 -16.35
N VAL A 85 -3.28 8.95 -15.72
CA VAL A 85 -3.01 7.51 -15.75
C VAL A 85 -3.26 6.89 -17.14
N THR A 86 -3.97 7.58 -18.05
CA THR A 86 -4.17 7.09 -19.41
C THR A 86 -3.02 7.46 -20.36
N ASP A 87 -2.15 8.39 -19.96
CA ASP A 87 -1.03 8.85 -20.78
C ASP A 87 0.31 8.30 -20.28
N SER A 88 1.02 7.59 -21.16
CA SER A 88 2.29 6.96 -20.83
C SER A 88 3.41 7.97 -20.56
N GLU A 89 3.38 9.13 -21.22
CA GLU A 89 4.37 10.19 -20.98
C GLU A 89 4.14 10.87 -19.62
N SER A 90 2.89 11.14 -19.26
CA SER A 90 2.52 11.62 -17.93
C SER A 90 2.96 10.64 -16.82
N ILE A 91 2.79 9.33 -17.04
CA ILE A 91 3.26 8.30 -16.09
C ILE A 91 4.79 8.35 -15.93
N LYS A 92 5.56 8.44 -17.01
CA LYS A 92 7.04 8.49 -16.93
C LYS A 92 7.51 9.69 -16.11
N ARG A 93 6.97 10.88 -16.36
CA ARG A 93 7.29 12.10 -15.60
C ARG A 93 6.93 11.96 -14.12
N ALA A 94 5.79 11.35 -13.84
CA ALA A 94 5.36 11.10 -12.48
C ALA A 94 6.28 10.13 -11.74
N VAL A 95 6.73 9.07 -12.43
CA VAL A 95 7.72 8.13 -11.89
C VAL A 95 9.01 8.88 -11.58
N GLU A 96 9.57 9.63 -12.53
CA GLU A 96 10.80 10.41 -12.34
C GLU A 96 10.72 11.37 -11.14
N PHE A 97 9.60 12.08 -11.01
CA PHE A 97 9.36 12.98 -9.87
C PHE A 97 9.36 12.23 -8.54
N VAL A 98 8.63 11.12 -8.46
CA VAL A 98 8.57 10.29 -7.24
C VAL A 98 9.94 9.64 -6.96
N SER A 99 10.70 9.27 -7.99
CA SER A 99 12.06 8.70 -7.84
C SER A 99 13.02 9.68 -7.21
N ALA A 100 12.98 10.93 -7.67
CA ALA A 100 13.80 12.01 -7.13
C ALA A 100 13.45 12.30 -5.66
N GLU A 101 12.16 12.19 -5.30
CA GLU A 101 11.68 12.53 -3.96
C GLU A 101 11.91 11.42 -2.92
N VAL A 102 11.66 10.16 -3.28
CA VAL A 102 11.65 9.02 -2.33
C VAL A 102 13.01 8.31 -2.24
N GLY A 103 13.90 8.55 -3.20
CA GLY A 103 15.22 7.92 -3.28
C GLY A 103 15.20 6.51 -3.89
N GLU A 104 16.27 6.18 -4.62
CA GLU A 104 16.38 5.01 -5.53
C GLU A 104 16.10 3.64 -4.88
N ARG A 105 16.39 3.49 -3.58
CA ARG A 105 16.34 2.19 -2.88
C ARG A 105 14.92 1.65 -2.67
N ALA A 106 13.92 2.50 -2.52
CA ALA A 106 12.54 2.06 -2.26
C ALA A 106 11.82 1.60 -3.54
N GLN A 107 12.12 2.24 -4.68
CA GLN A 107 11.48 1.94 -5.95
C GLN A 107 12.04 0.67 -6.61
N ASN A 108 13.36 0.47 -6.62
CA ASN A 108 13.98 -0.72 -7.20
C ASN A 108 13.51 -2.01 -6.52
N PHE A 109 13.25 -1.96 -5.21
CA PHE A 109 12.73 -3.09 -4.46
C PHE A 109 11.24 -3.36 -4.77
N SER A 110 10.40 -2.31 -4.78
CA SER A 110 8.95 -2.46 -4.99
C SER A 110 8.63 -2.89 -6.43
N MET A 111 9.29 -2.30 -7.42
CA MET A 111 9.11 -2.65 -8.84
C MET A 111 9.71 -4.01 -9.20
N GLY A 112 10.86 -4.37 -8.62
CA GLY A 112 11.55 -5.63 -8.92
C GLY A 112 10.87 -6.88 -8.31
N ILE A 113 10.12 -6.72 -7.22
CA ILE A 113 9.46 -7.84 -6.50
C ILE A 113 7.96 -7.94 -6.78
N LEU A 114 7.26 -6.82 -7.05
CA LEU A 114 5.79 -6.81 -7.15
C LEU A 114 5.26 -6.57 -8.56
N CYS A 115 6.08 -6.06 -9.49
CA CYS A 115 5.64 -5.78 -10.85
C CYS A 115 6.21 -6.82 -11.82
N SER A 116 5.35 -7.68 -12.36
CA SER A 116 5.71 -8.45 -13.55
C SER A 116 5.44 -7.64 -14.81
N SER A 117 6.41 -7.58 -15.72
CA SER A 117 6.27 -6.92 -17.03
C SER A 117 5.25 -7.60 -17.96
N ASP A 118 4.82 -8.82 -17.62
CA ASP A 118 3.86 -9.59 -18.40
C ASP A 118 2.40 -9.18 -18.09
N LEU A 119 1.88 -8.28 -18.92
CA LEU A 119 0.49 -7.83 -18.88
C LEU A 119 -0.52 -8.95 -19.22
N SER A 120 -0.07 -10.01 -19.90
CA SER A 120 -0.92 -11.12 -20.33
C SER A 120 -1.61 -11.82 -19.17
N LYS A 121 -1.00 -11.78 -17.97
CA LYS A 121 -1.57 -12.33 -16.74
C LYS A 121 -2.93 -11.73 -16.40
N VAL A 122 -3.11 -10.42 -16.64
CA VAL A 122 -4.36 -9.70 -16.36
C VAL A 122 -5.35 -9.91 -17.50
N THR A 123 -4.91 -9.76 -18.74
CA THR A 123 -5.79 -9.91 -19.91
C THR A 123 -6.35 -11.32 -20.04
N ASN A 124 -5.58 -12.36 -19.69
CA ASN A 124 -6.08 -13.75 -19.64
C ASN A 124 -7.18 -13.94 -18.57
N CYS A 125 -7.08 -13.27 -17.42
CA CYS A 125 -8.14 -13.30 -16.41
C CYS A 125 -9.41 -12.63 -16.92
N MET A 126 -9.27 -11.49 -17.62
CA MET A 126 -10.39 -10.80 -18.26
C MET A 126 -11.02 -11.67 -19.37
N GLN A 127 -10.21 -12.27 -20.23
CA GLN A 127 -10.68 -13.17 -21.29
C GLN A 127 -11.43 -14.37 -20.72
N HIS A 128 -10.92 -15.00 -19.65
CA HIS A 128 -11.64 -16.05 -18.95
C HIS A 128 -12.94 -15.52 -18.34
N ALA A 129 -12.94 -14.33 -17.72
CA ALA A 129 -14.15 -13.77 -17.12
C ALA A 129 -15.26 -13.53 -18.15
N LEU A 130 -14.90 -13.14 -19.37
CA LEU A 130 -15.85 -12.86 -20.44
C LEU A 130 -16.30 -14.12 -21.19
N THR A 131 -15.45 -15.14 -21.30
CA THR A 131 -15.76 -16.36 -22.08
C THR A 131 -16.25 -17.55 -21.24
N ALA A 132 -16.10 -17.50 -19.91
CA ALA A 132 -16.53 -18.59 -19.04
C ALA A 132 -18.05 -18.63 -18.84
N ARG A 133 -18.64 -19.83 -18.94
CA ARG A 133 -20.05 -20.09 -18.63
C ARG A 133 -20.41 -19.79 -17.15
N TYR A 134 -19.41 -19.84 -16.26
CA TYR A 134 -19.53 -19.51 -14.83
C TYR A 134 -18.32 -18.68 -14.38
N PRO A 135 -18.36 -17.33 -14.50
CA PRO A 135 -17.25 -16.48 -14.13
C PRO A 135 -17.04 -16.44 -12.60
N ARG A 136 -15.79 -16.30 -12.16
CA ARG A 136 -15.43 -16.21 -10.74
C ARG A 136 -15.68 -14.81 -10.19
N THR A 137 -16.08 -14.71 -8.92
CA THR A 137 -16.24 -13.44 -8.21
C THR A 137 -14.89 -12.77 -7.87
N ARG A 138 -13.79 -13.52 -7.87
CA ARG A 138 -12.44 -13.00 -7.63
C ARG A 138 -11.43 -13.65 -8.58
N TYR A 139 -10.75 -12.82 -9.37
CA TYR A 139 -9.65 -13.22 -10.25
C TYR A 139 -8.33 -12.69 -9.68
N ALA A 140 -7.39 -13.59 -9.41
CA ALA A 140 -6.01 -13.23 -9.10
C ALA A 140 -5.18 -13.35 -10.38
N ALA A 141 -4.61 -12.23 -10.83
CA ALA A 141 -3.74 -12.18 -11.99
C ALA A 141 -2.31 -12.57 -11.57
N GLY A 142 -1.74 -13.57 -12.25
CA GLY A 142 -0.43 -14.14 -11.92
C GLY A 142 -0.48 -15.42 -11.08
N TRP A 143 0.58 -16.21 -11.17
CA TRP A 143 0.74 -17.47 -10.42
C TRP A 143 1.27 -17.20 -9.00
N ASP A 144 2.14 -16.21 -8.88
CA ASP A 144 2.63 -15.60 -7.64
C ASP A 144 1.49 -15.13 -6.73
N ALA A 145 0.47 -14.47 -7.30
CA ALA A 145 -0.70 -14.05 -6.53
C ALA A 145 -1.50 -15.25 -5.97
N LYS A 146 -1.63 -16.32 -6.76
CA LYS A 146 -2.38 -17.53 -6.36
C LYS A 146 -1.62 -18.44 -5.39
N LEU A 147 -0.31 -18.56 -5.54
CA LEU A 147 0.53 -19.45 -4.76
C LEU A 147 1.01 -18.81 -3.45
N LEU A 148 1.29 -17.51 -3.45
CA LEU A 148 1.83 -16.82 -2.27
C LEU A 148 0.77 -15.95 -1.60
N TRP A 149 0.09 -15.05 -2.31
CA TRP A 149 -0.77 -14.04 -1.67
C TRP A 149 -2.12 -14.56 -1.19
N ILE A 150 -2.76 -15.47 -1.94
CA ILE A 150 -4.05 -16.04 -1.52
C ILE A 150 -3.90 -16.88 -0.24
N PRO A 151 -2.96 -17.85 -0.14
CA PRO A 151 -2.77 -18.59 1.10
C PRO A 151 -2.30 -17.69 2.25
N LEU A 152 -1.43 -16.72 1.95
CA LEU A 152 -0.99 -15.74 2.93
C LEU A 152 -2.15 -14.92 3.48
N SER A 153 -3.14 -14.53 2.67
CA SER A 153 -4.31 -13.76 3.12
C SER A 153 -5.20 -14.49 4.13
N TYR A 154 -5.13 -15.83 4.18
CA TYR A 154 -5.83 -16.67 5.16
C TYR A 154 -4.96 -17.08 6.36
N LEU A 155 -3.66 -16.77 6.35
CA LEU A 155 -2.74 -17.06 7.45
C LEU A 155 -2.86 -16.03 8.59
N PRO A 156 -2.66 -16.44 9.86
CA PRO A 156 -2.63 -15.51 11.00
C PRO A 156 -1.64 -14.37 10.80
N SER A 157 -2.00 -13.16 11.25
CA SER A 157 -1.23 -11.92 11.06
C SER A 157 0.24 -12.03 11.50
N PHE A 158 0.53 -12.87 12.50
CA PHE A 158 1.91 -13.14 12.95
C PHE A 158 2.79 -13.77 11.86
N ILE A 159 2.24 -14.72 11.09
CA ILE A 159 2.96 -15.41 10.02
C ILE A 159 3.12 -14.47 8.83
N GLN A 160 2.07 -13.70 8.51
CA GLN A 160 2.15 -12.65 7.48
C GLN A 160 3.28 -11.67 7.78
N ASP A 161 3.36 -11.14 9.00
CA ASP A 161 4.41 -10.20 9.41
C ASP A 161 5.82 -10.83 9.44
N PHE A 162 5.93 -12.13 9.73
CA PHE A 162 7.20 -12.85 9.64
C PHE A 162 7.69 -12.94 8.19
N PHE A 163 6.81 -13.33 7.25
CA PHE A 163 7.14 -13.36 5.83
C PHE A 163 7.40 -11.95 5.27
N HIS A 164 6.61 -10.95 5.68
CA HIS A 164 6.86 -9.57 5.29
C HIS A 164 8.20 -9.05 5.80
N ARG A 165 8.63 -9.39 7.02
CA ARG A 165 9.98 -9.06 7.51
C ARG A 165 11.10 -9.80 6.79
N LEU A 166 10.85 -11.01 6.29
CA LEU A 166 11.85 -11.80 5.57
C LEU A 166 12.04 -11.30 4.14
N ILE A 167 10.95 -10.88 3.50
CA ILE A 167 10.92 -10.47 2.09
C ILE A 167 11.27 -8.98 1.98
N PHE A 168 10.68 -8.11 2.81
CA PHE A 168 10.89 -6.67 2.77
C PHE A 168 12.02 -6.25 3.72
N PRO A 169 12.95 -5.36 3.30
CA PRO A 169 13.96 -4.83 4.21
C PRO A 169 13.26 -4.17 5.39
N ALA A 170 13.69 -4.53 6.61
CA ALA A 170 13.15 -3.93 7.81
C ALA A 170 13.24 -2.40 7.67
N PRO A 171 12.12 -1.66 7.83
CA PRO A 171 12.19 -0.21 7.82
C PRO A 171 13.24 0.20 8.86
N LYS A 172 14.16 1.10 8.49
CA LYS A 172 15.15 1.66 9.43
C LYS A 172 14.43 2.57 10.43
N MET A 173 13.63 1.97 11.28
CA MET A 173 12.99 2.62 12.40
C MET A 173 14.02 2.60 13.52
N LYS A 174 14.63 3.76 13.80
CA LYS A 174 15.35 3.92 15.07
C LYS A 174 14.29 3.79 16.16
N ARG A 175 14.38 2.72 16.95
CA ARG A 175 13.54 2.54 18.13
C ARG A 175 13.94 3.63 19.12
N CYS A 176 13.23 4.74 19.13
CA CYS A 176 13.34 5.68 20.24
C CYS A 176 12.60 5.04 21.42
N VAL A 177 13.37 4.59 22.39
CA VAL A 177 12.89 4.27 23.73
C VAL A 177 12.89 5.60 24.46
N GLU A 178 11.71 6.13 24.75
CA GLU A 178 11.52 7.20 25.74
C GLU A 178 10.95 6.58 27.02
#